data_AF-A0A6B0Z2M9-F1
#
_entry.id   AF-A0A6B0Z2M9-F1
#
_cell.length_a   1.000
_cell.length_b   1.000
_cell.length_c   1.000
_cell.angle_alpha   90.00
_cell.angle_beta   90.00
_cell.angle_gamma   90.00
#
_symmetry.space_group_name_H-M   'P 1'
#
loop_
_entity.id
_entity.type
_entity.pdbx_description
1 polymer ?
#
loop_
_entity_poly.entity_id
_entity_poly.type
_entity_poly.pdbx_seq_one_letter_code
_entity_poly.pdbx_strand_id
1 'polypeptide(L)'
;MLKGVIIAFAIMLVAIPIPGVHFVAIPVSPFVAGFIGGGIAKADEIKIVWFGLIVGALMLIPAAAIIVDCQIRDAERFLGAPTLFWAIIGFSIAPYAWFGTTIGALTSYLMRSRSSDQSPTAD
;
A
#
# COMPACT_ATOMS: atom_id res chain seq x y z
N MET A 1 13.91 -3.23 -7.00
CA MET A 1 12.46 -2.90 -6.97
C MET A 1 11.62 -4.01 -6.36
N LEU A 2 11.63 -5.25 -6.91
CA LEU A 2 10.77 -6.36 -6.45
C LEU A 2 10.80 -6.61 -4.93
N LYS A 3 11.98 -6.66 -4.30
CA LYS A 3 12.09 -6.86 -2.84
C LYS A 3 11.32 -5.79 -2.04
N GLY A 4 11.45 -4.52 -2.42
CA GLY A 4 10.73 -3.44 -1.75
C GLY A 4 9.23 -3.48 -1.98
N VAL A 5 8.79 -3.90 -3.18
CA VAL A 5 7.36 -4.09 -3.51
C VAL A 5 6.76 -5.18 -2.64
N ILE A 6 7.44 -6.33 -2.50
CA ILE A 6 7.00 -7.45 -1.66
C ILE A 6 6.90 -7.01 -0.20
N ILE A 7 7.89 -6.27 0.31
CA ILE A 7 7.89 -5.77 1.68
C ILE A 7 6.73 -4.78 1.91
N ALA A 8 6.52 -3.83 0.99
CA ALA A 8 5.39 -2.91 1.07
C ALA A 8 4.05 -3.63 1.08
N PHE A 9 3.88 -4.62 0.19
CA PHE A 9 2.69 -5.44 0.14
C PHE A 9 2.47 -6.25 1.43
N ALA A 10 3.53 -6.86 1.98
CA ALA A 10 3.45 -7.60 3.24
C ALA A 10 3.06 -6.71 4.42
N ILE A 11 3.59 -5.48 4.51
CA ILE A 11 3.22 -4.51 5.56
C ILE A 11 1.72 -4.21 5.50
N MET A 12 1.16 -4.00 4.31
CA MET A 12 -0.27 -3.74 4.15
C MET A 12 -1.12 -4.96 4.49
N LEU A 13 -0.70 -6.18 4.10
CA LEU A 13 -1.44 -7.40 4.45
C LEU A 13 -1.47 -7.65 5.96
N VAL A 14 -0.35 -7.43 6.65
CA VAL A 14 -0.27 -7.60 8.11
C VAL A 14 -1.14 -6.57 8.85
N ALA A 15 -1.40 -5.40 8.26
CA ALA A 15 -2.26 -4.38 8.85
C ALA A 15 -3.76 -4.74 8.82
N ILE A 16 -4.20 -5.63 7.92
CA ILE A 16 -5.62 -6.00 7.76
C ILE A 16 -6.19 -6.75 8.99
N PRO A 17 -5.57 -7.83 9.51
CA PRO A 17 -6.19 -8.67 10.53
C PRO A 17 -6.12 -8.15 11.96
N ILE A 18 -5.46 -7.02 12.24
CA ILE A 18 -5.19 -6.58 13.63
C ILE A 18 -6.43 -5.90 14.25
N PRO A 19 -7.17 -6.55 15.18
CA PRO A 19 -8.35 -5.96 15.80
C PRO A 19 -7.94 -4.80 16.71
N GLY A 20 -8.75 -3.74 16.78
CA GLY A 20 -8.50 -2.56 17.63
C GLY A 20 -7.72 -1.44 16.94
N VAL A 21 -6.70 -1.74 16.14
CA VAL A 21 -5.94 -0.73 15.38
C VAL A 21 -6.33 -0.66 13.90
N HIS A 22 -7.13 -1.60 13.40
CA HIS A 22 -7.58 -1.70 12.01
C HIS A 22 -8.01 -0.35 11.38
N PHE A 23 -8.78 0.45 12.11
CA PHE A 23 -9.28 1.76 11.65
C PHE A 23 -8.20 2.81 11.40
N VAL A 24 -7.02 2.64 11.98
CA VAL A 24 -5.85 3.51 11.77
C VAL A 24 -4.81 2.81 10.90
N ALA A 25 -4.59 1.52 11.12
CA ALA A 25 -3.59 0.71 10.42
C ALA A 25 -3.92 0.59 8.94
N ILE A 26 -5.18 0.37 8.55
CA ILE A 26 -5.53 0.28 7.12
C ILE A 26 -5.30 1.60 6.39
N PRO A 27 -5.79 2.77 6.87
CA PRO A 27 -5.49 4.03 6.20
C PRO A 27 -4.01 4.41 6.18
N VAL A 28 -3.28 4.14 7.26
CA VAL A 28 -1.88 4.59 7.38
C VAL A 28 -0.89 3.62 6.71
N SER A 29 -1.23 2.33 6.60
CA SER A 29 -0.31 1.31 6.10
C SER A 29 0.22 1.56 4.69
N PRO A 30 -0.51 2.10 3.69
CA PRO A 30 0.04 2.38 2.38
C PRO A 30 1.19 3.39 2.43
N PHE A 31 1.11 4.40 3.29
CA PHE A 31 2.16 5.42 3.44
C PHE A 31 3.41 4.82 4.08
N VAL A 32 3.25 4.05 5.15
CA VAL A 32 4.36 3.38 5.84
C VAL A 32 5.00 2.32 4.94
N ALA A 33 4.19 1.52 4.27
CA ALA A 33 4.62 0.54 3.28
C ALA A 33 5.39 1.20 2.14
N GLY A 34 4.88 2.34 1.62
CA GLY A 34 5.56 3.14 0.62
C GLY A 34 6.90 3.67 1.08
N PHE A 35 6.96 4.20 2.30
CA PHE A 35 8.18 4.76 2.88
C PHE A 35 9.29 3.71 3.05
N ILE A 36 8.96 2.59 3.71
CA ILE A 36 9.90 1.51 3.98
C ILE A 36 10.25 0.78 2.68
N GLY A 37 9.24 0.35 1.93
CA GLY A 37 9.41 -0.41 0.70
C GLY A 37 10.08 0.39 -0.41
N GLY A 38 9.72 1.67 -0.57
CA GLY A 38 10.34 2.59 -1.53
C GLY A 38 11.80 2.89 -1.21
N GLY A 39 12.14 2.97 0.09
CA GLY A 39 13.52 3.09 0.57
C GLY A 39 14.36 1.86 0.23
N ILE A 40 13.85 0.67 0.54
CA ILE A 40 14.53 -0.61 0.23
C ILE A 40 14.62 -0.84 -1.28
N ALA A 41 13.60 -0.44 -2.03
CA ALA A 41 13.60 -0.53 -3.49
C ALA A 41 14.58 0.45 -4.14
N LYS A 42 15.10 1.43 -3.40
CA LYS A 42 15.85 2.60 -3.90
C LYS A 42 15.13 3.18 -5.13
N ALA A 43 13.85 3.48 -4.96
CA ALA A 43 13.05 4.04 -6.05
C ALA A 43 13.53 5.47 -6.36
N ASP A 44 13.87 5.70 -7.63
CA ASP A 44 14.19 7.02 -8.22
C ASP A 44 12.90 7.73 -8.68
N GLU A 45 12.96 9.00 -9.10
CA GLU A 45 11.80 9.85 -9.45
C GLU A 45 10.71 9.15 -10.28
N ILE A 46 11.05 8.61 -11.46
CA ILE A 46 10.10 7.88 -12.31
C ILE A 46 9.70 6.53 -11.70
N LYS A 47 10.66 5.87 -11.04
CA LYS A 47 10.45 4.55 -10.46
C LYS A 47 9.53 4.57 -9.25
N ILE A 48 9.34 5.71 -8.59
CA ILE A 48 8.41 5.89 -7.46
C ILE A 48 6.95 5.70 -7.92
N VAL A 49 6.59 6.25 -9.07
CA VAL A 49 5.23 6.10 -9.62
C VAL A 49 4.98 4.64 -10.01
N TRP A 50 5.93 4.00 -10.69
CA TRP A 50 5.84 2.58 -11.04
C TRP A 50 5.82 1.67 -9.81
N PHE A 51 6.62 2.00 -8.79
CA PHE A 51 6.62 1.27 -7.52
C PHE A 51 5.23 1.30 -6.89
N GLY A 52 4.65 2.49 -6.73
CA GLY A 52 3.31 2.61 -6.18
C GLY A 52 2.29 1.86 -7.03
N LEU A 53 2.38 1.94 -8.36
CA LEU A 53 1.39 1.34 -9.26
C LEU A 53 1.41 -0.18 -9.15
N ILE A 54 2.60 -0.80 -9.09
CA ILE A 54 2.74 -2.24 -8.88
C ILE A 54 2.20 -2.66 -7.52
N VAL A 55 2.49 -1.89 -6.45
CA VAL A 55 2.01 -2.17 -5.10
C VAL A 55 0.49 -2.02 -5.00
N GLY A 56 -0.08 -0.98 -5.61
CA GLY A 56 -1.53 -0.76 -5.69
C GLY A 56 -2.24 -1.84 -6.50
N ALA A 57 -1.64 -2.28 -7.62
CA ALA A 57 -2.15 -3.41 -8.40
C ALA A 57 -2.12 -4.73 -7.61
N LEU A 58 -1.08 -4.98 -6.82
CA LEU A 58 -1.02 -6.14 -5.92
C LEU A 58 -2.15 -6.15 -4.89
N MET A 59 -2.60 -4.99 -4.42
CA MET A 59 -3.74 -4.87 -3.50
C MET A 59 -5.09 -5.20 -4.15
N LEU A 60 -5.16 -5.31 -5.49
CA LEU A 60 -6.35 -5.88 -6.14
C LEU A 60 -6.54 -7.37 -5.81
N ILE A 61 -5.47 -8.10 -5.48
CA ILE A 61 -5.55 -9.53 -5.13
C ILE A 61 -6.38 -9.73 -3.85
N PRO A 62 -6.03 -9.15 -2.69
CA PRO A 62 -6.85 -9.28 -1.50
C PRO A 62 -8.24 -8.65 -1.67
N ALA A 63 -8.37 -7.55 -2.45
CA ALA A 63 -9.68 -6.97 -2.74
C ALA A 63 -10.60 -7.93 -3.52
N ALA A 64 -10.07 -8.57 -4.57
CA ALA A 64 -10.80 -9.57 -5.34
C ALA A 64 -11.14 -10.80 -4.48
N ALA A 65 -10.22 -11.25 -3.61
CA ALA A 65 -10.47 -12.34 -2.70
C ALA A 65 -11.66 -12.07 -1.76
N ILE A 66 -11.76 -10.85 -1.21
CA ILE A 66 -12.90 -10.43 -0.38
C ILE A 66 -14.20 -10.43 -1.20
N ILE A 67 -14.18 -9.88 -2.42
CA ILE A 67 -15.38 -9.84 -3.28
C ILE A 67 -15.85 -11.27 -3.61
N VAL A 68 -14.95 -12.18 -3.96
CA VAL A 68 -15.27 -13.58 -4.25
C VAL A 68 -15.81 -14.29 -3.01
N ASP A 69 -15.19 -14.11 -1.83
CA ASP A 69 -15.67 -14.71 -0.58
C ASP A 69 -17.09 -14.20 -0.23
N CYS A 70 -17.34 -12.90 -0.42
CA CYS A 70 -18.66 -12.29 -0.27
C CYS A 70 -19.73 -12.89 -1.20
N GLN A 71 -19.36 -13.26 -2.43
CA GLN A 71 -20.28 -13.91 -3.38
C GLN A 71 -20.56 -15.37 -3.01
N ILE A 72 -19.56 -16.11 -2.51
CA ILE A 72 -19.71 -17.52 -2.13
C ILE A 72 -20.55 -17.68 -0.86
N ARG A 73 -20.40 -16.76 0.10
CA ARG A 73 -20.99 -16.89 1.45
C ARG A 73 -22.33 -16.17 1.63
N ASP A 74 -22.94 -15.63 0.57
CA ASP A 74 -24.08 -14.72 0.65
C ASP A 74 -23.82 -13.58 1.65
N ALA A 75 -22.95 -12.63 1.28
CA ALA A 75 -22.53 -11.51 2.14
C ALA A 75 -23.68 -10.69 2.74
N GLU A 76 -24.86 -10.69 2.10
CA GLU A 76 -26.08 -10.09 2.65
C GLU A 76 -26.41 -10.64 4.05
N ARG A 77 -26.04 -11.89 4.33
CA ARG A 77 -26.31 -12.59 5.59
C ARG A 77 -25.17 -12.49 6.63
N PHE A 78 -23.94 -12.15 6.21
CA PHE A 78 -22.76 -12.14 7.10
C PHE A 78 -22.40 -10.75 7.66
N LEU A 79 -22.66 -9.67 6.89
CA LEU A 79 -22.25 -8.30 7.26
C LEU A 79 -23.37 -7.24 7.13
N GLY A 80 -24.58 -7.64 6.68
CA GLY A 80 -25.76 -6.76 6.66
C GLY A 80 -25.68 -5.59 5.67
N ALA A 81 -24.72 -5.59 4.74
CA ALA A 81 -24.54 -4.56 3.74
C ALA A 81 -24.65 -5.14 2.31
N PRO A 82 -25.21 -4.40 1.35
CA PRO A 82 -25.38 -4.89 -0.02
C PRO A 82 -24.03 -5.17 -0.67
N THR A 83 -23.95 -6.23 -1.49
CA THR A 83 -22.73 -6.62 -2.23
C THR A 83 -22.07 -5.47 -2.99
N LEU A 84 -22.88 -4.52 -3.48
CA LEU A 84 -22.40 -3.30 -4.15
C LEU A 84 -21.51 -2.43 -3.24
N PHE A 85 -21.84 -2.31 -1.95
CA PHE A 85 -21.04 -1.55 -1.00
C PHE A 85 -19.64 -2.13 -0.84
N TRP A 86 -19.53 -3.45 -0.70
CA TRP A 86 -18.25 -4.15 -0.61
C TRP A 86 -17.44 -4.07 -1.91
N ALA A 87 -18.12 -4.10 -3.07
CA ALA A 87 -17.46 -3.88 -4.35
C ALA A 87 -16.86 -2.47 -4.47
N ILE A 88 -17.57 -1.44 -4.01
CA ILE A 88 -17.07 -0.04 -3.99
C ILE A 88 -15.85 0.09 -3.08
N ILE A 89 -15.90 -0.48 -1.87
CA ILE A 89 -14.74 -0.48 -0.95
C ILE A 89 -13.57 -1.22 -1.59
N GLY A 90 -13.79 -2.43 -2.10
CA GLY A 90 -12.76 -3.24 -2.75
C GLY A 90 -12.10 -2.52 -3.93
N PHE A 91 -12.89 -1.86 -4.78
CA PHE A 91 -12.38 -1.09 -5.91
C PHE A 91 -11.61 0.16 -5.46
N SER A 92 -12.02 0.80 -4.36
CA SER A 92 -11.37 2.02 -3.83
C SER A 92 -10.02 1.75 -3.16
N ILE A 93 -9.77 0.51 -2.71
CA ILE A 93 -8.50 0.13 -2.05
C ILE A 93 -7.31 0.28 -2.99
N ALA A 94 -7.43 -0.11 -4.26
CA ALA A 94 -6.31 -0.07 -5.20
C ALA A 94 -5.81 1.36 -5.52
N PRO A 95 -6.66 2.34 -5.92
CA PRO A 95 -6.21 3.71 -6.14
C PRO A 95 -5.71 4.37 -4.85
N TYR A 96 -6.29 4.02 -3.69
CA TYR A 96 -5.82 4.51 -2.40
C TYR A 96 -4.44 3.97 -2.03
N ALA A 97 -4.24 2.65 -2.18
CA ALA A 97 -2.96 2.00 -1.92
C ALA A 97 -1.87 2.52 -2.86
N TRP A 98 -2.20 2.72 -4.14
CA TRP A 98 -1.32 3.38 -5.11
C TRP A 98 -0.89 4.76 -4.61
N PHE A 99 -1.85 5.63 -4.31
CA PHE A 99 -1.58 6.99 -3.85
C PHE A 99 -0.70 7.02 -2.60
N GLY A 100 -1.10 6.29 -1.55
CA GLY A 100 -0.37 6.30 -0.28
C GLY A 100 1.05 5.74 -0.41
N THR A 101 1.24 4.66 -1.20
CA THR A 101 2.56 4.07 -1.40
C THR A 101 3.48 4.95 -2.25
N THR A 102 2.93 5.68 -3.22
CA THR A 102 3.68 6.69 -3.99
C THR A 102 4.14 7.84 -3.11
N ILE A 103 3.27 8.41 -2.27
CA ILE A 103 3.64 9.50 -1.34
C ILE A 103 4.68 9.02 -0.30
N GLY A 104 4.50 7.82 0.24
CA GLY A 104 5.47 7.22 1.16
C GLY A 104 6.84 7.03 0.49
N ALA A 105 6.87 6.47 -0.72
CA ALA A 105 8.10 6.24 -1.46
C ALA A 105 8.78 7.56 -1.87
N LEU A 106 8.01 8.59 -2.23
CA LEU A 106 8.51 9.94 -2.50
C LEU A 106 9.17 10.54 -1.26
N THR A 107 8.54 10.41 -0.10
CA THR A 107 9.10 10.89 1.17
C THR A 107 10.44 10.22 1.47
N SER A 108 10.51 8.91 1.28
CA SER A 108 11.74 8.11 1.44
C SER A 108 12.85 8.53 0.46
N TYR A 109 12.48 8.85 -0.78
CA TYR A 109 13.40 9.38 -1.79
C TYR A 109 13.96 10.76 -1.38
N LEU A 110 13.10 11.70 -0.99
CA LEU A 110 13.49 13.05 -0.59
C LEU A 110 14.39 13.08 0.65
N MET A 111 14.17 12.19 1.62
CA MET A 111 15.04 12.09 2.79
C MET A 111 16.43 11.58 2.41
N ARG A 112 16.49 10.60 1.51
CA ARG A 112 17.75 10.04 1.02
C ARG A 112 18.54 11.04 0.17
N SER A 113 17.88 11.78 -0.72
CA SER A 113 18.55 12.78 -1.57
C SER A 113 19.14 13.93 -0.74
N ARG A 114 18.45 14.36 0.33
CA ARG A 114 18.99 15.35 1.27
C ARG A 114 20.21 14.85 2.05
N SER A 115 20.28 13.56 2.33
CA SER A 115 21.41 12.95 3.06
C SER A 115 22.67 12.93 2.19
N SER A 116 22.52 12.74 0.88
CA SER A 116 23.65 12.78 -0.07
C SER A 116 24.19 14.19 -0.30
N ASP A 117 23.37 15.23 -0.22
CA ASP A 117 23.83 16.62 -0.38
C ASP A 117 24.62 17.15 0.85
N GLN A 118 24.51 16.49 2.00
CA GLN A 118 25.15 16.93 3.26
C GLN A 118 26.48 16.23 3.56
N SER A 119 26.99 15.34 2.69
CA SER A 119 28.33 14.79 2.86
C SER A 119 29.37 15.89 2.60
N PRO A 120 30.24 16.24 3.57
CA PRO A 120 31.28 17.24 3.36
C PRO A 120 32.19 16.80 2.22
N THR A 121 32.50 17.74 1.32
CA THR A 121 33.69 17.65 0.48
C THR A 121 34.88 17.49 1.43
N ALA A 122 35.39 16.27 1.54
CA ALA A 122 36.63 16.00 2.23
C ALA A 122 37.75 16.52 1.33
N ASP A 123 38.03 17.81 1.48
CA ASP A 123 39.23 18.48 0.94
C ASP A 123 40.39 18.36 1.94
#